data_AF-A0A974CC52-F1
#
_entry.id   AF-A0A974CC52-F1
#
_cell.length_a   1.000
_cell.length_b   1.000
_cell.length_c   1.000
_cell.angle_alpha   90.00
_cell.angle_beta   90.00
_cell.angle_gamma   90.00
#
_symmetry.space_group_name_H-M   'P 1'
#
loop_
_entity.id
_entity.type
_entity.pdbx_description
1 polymer ?
#
loop_
_entity_poly.entity_id
_entity_poly.type
_entity_poly.pdbx_seq_one_letter_code
_entity_poly.pdbx_strand_id
1 'polypeptide(L)'
;MGANMAPIYANTFMHEFESKYILNNTMWNKYVLHYLRYMDNIFLVWDGTVDQFEMMVQNLNGVHNTIKFTSVWSKQELAFLDVKVSIENNTLSTAVHYKPTYCNTILLPSSCHPPGVFKGLPRSQLSRVRRIISKKNVFEQEAEKRKIYRIDGEGLLAPLKNGTFRCGECAWSNGIMKGDITAHHSKGFPIKLNGHFTCNSTGVIYMIKCPCGLTYVGQTSRSIKTRLNEHKSSIRNYTPDKEKQEI
;
A
#
# COMPACT_ATOMS: atom_id res chain seq x y z
N MET A 1 9.57 17.68 -22.51
CA MET A 1 10.44 18.34 -23.50
C MET A 1 11.23 19.40 -22.76
N GLY A 2 12.55 19.45 -22.95
CA GLY A 2 13.49 20.32 -22.24
C GLY A 2 14.89 19.70 -22.28
N ALA A 3 15.94 20.48 -22.01
CA ALA A 3 17.29 19.95 -21.92
C ALA A 3 17.38 18.93 -20.77
N ASN A 4 17.91 17.72 -21.04
CA ASN A 4 17.95 16.63 -20.06
C ASN A 4 18.65 16.99 -18.75
N MET A 5 19.59 17.93 -18.79
CA MET A 5 20.38 18.36 -17.64
C MET A 5 19.67 19.43 -16.80
N ALA A 6 18.69 20.15 -17.36
CA ALA A 6 18.07 21.31 -16.71
C ALA A 6 17.38 20.97 -15.36
N PRO A 7 16.61 19.87 -15.23
CA PRO A 7 15.99 19.52 -13.94
C PRO A 7 17.02 19.26 -12.84
N ILE A 8 18.19 18.70 -13.18
CA ILE A 8 19.24 18.42 -12.21
C ILE A 8 19.82 19.74 -11.70
N TYR A 9 20.20 20.65 -12.59
CA TYR A 9 20.73 21.96 -12.20
C TYR A 9 19.72 22.76 -11.38
N ALA A 10 18.45 22.79 -11.80
CA ALA A 10 17.39 23.46 -11.06
C ALA A 10 17.23 22.86 -9.66
N ASN A 11 17.23 21.54 -9.54
CA ASN A 11 17.12 20.87 -8.24
C ASN A 11 18.33 21.11 -7.34
N THR A 12 19.55 21.11 -7.88
CA THR A 12 20.77 21.37 -7.13
C THR A 12 20.80 22.80 -6.60
N PHE A 13 20.49 23.78 -7.46
CA PHE A 13 20.41 25.17 -7.06
C PHE A 13 19.34 25.38 -5.98
N MET A 14 18.13 24.87 -6.21
CA MET A 14 17.02 25.04 -5.27
C MET A 14 17.31 24.35 -3.94
N HIS A 15 17.99 23.20 -3.94
CA HIS A 15 18.42 22.55 -2.72
C HIS A 15 19.35 23.44 -1.89
N GLU A 16 20.39 24.02 -2.50
CA GLU A 16 21.29 24.94 -1.79
C GLU A 16 20.57 26.18 -1.27
N PHE A 17 19.69 26.76 -2.11
CA PHE A 17 18.88 27.92 -1.74
C PHE A 17 17.99 27.63 -0.53
N GLU A 18 17.23 26.54 -0.56
CA GLU A 18 16.30 26.13 0.50
C GLU A 18 17.05 25.80 1.79
N SER A 19 18.17 25.06 1.68
CA SER A 19 19.02 24.74 2.81
C SER A 19 19.52 26.01 3.50
N LYS A 20 19.99 27.00 2.74
CA LYS A 20 20.57 28.22 3.31
C LYS A 20 19.53 29.19 3.87
N TYR A 21 18.45 29.44 3.12
CA TYR A 21 17.54 30.54 3.42
C TYR A 21 16.28 30.11 4.20
N ILE A 22 15.94 28.81 4.20
CA ILE A 22 14.76 28.28 4.89
C ILE A 22 15.18 27.32 6.01
N LEU A 23 15.87 26.22 5.66
CA LEU A 23 16.07 25.10 6.58
C LEU A 23 17.19 25.33 7.59
N ASN A 24 18.28 26.02 7.24
CA ASN A 24 19.36 26.35 8.19
C ASN A 24 19.24 27.78 8.72
N ASN A 25 18.21 28.52 8.32
CA ASN A 25 17.98 29.88 8.80
C ASN A 25 17.41 29.83 10.21
N THR A 26 18.16 30.38 11.17
CA THR A 26 17.80 30.39 12.60
C THR A 26 16.49 31.13 12.90
N MET A 27 16.08 32.06 12.04
CA MET A 27 14.81 32.78 12.19
C MET A 27 13.61 31.88 11.90
N TRP A 28 13.71 31.01 10.88
CA TRP A 28 12.57 30.30 10.31
C TRP A 28 12.52 28.82 10.66
N ASN A 29 13.68 28.15 10.76
CA ASN A 29 13.77 26.70 10.95
C ASN A 29 12.89 26.18 12.09
N LYS A 30 12.85 26.91 13.21
CA LYS A 30 12.06 26.54 14.40
C LYS A 30 10.55 26.43 14.16
N TYR A 31 10.03 27.03 13.10
CA TYR A 31 8.60 27.00 12.75
C TYR A 31 8.30 25.98 11.64
N VAL A 32 9.31 25.41 10.99
CA VAL A 32 9.15 24.47 9.88
C VAL A 32 9.02 23.05 10.44
N LEU A 33 7.79 22.53 10.55
CA LEU A 33 7.53 21.18 11.03
C LEU A 33 7.73 20.11 9.95
N HIS A 34 7.38 20.46 8.71
CA HIS A 34 7.52 19.57 7.57
C HIS A 34 7.78 20.37 6.31
N TYR A 35 8.74 19.93 5.49
CA TYR A 35 9.10 20.58 4.24
C TYR A 35 9.26 19.53 3.15
N LEU A 36 8.52 19.69 2.05
CA LEU A 36 8.61 18.83 0.87
C LEU A 36 8.68 19.71 -0.38
N ARG A 37 9.47 19.28 -1.35
CA ARG A 37 9.51 19.90 -2.68
C ARG A 37 9.30 18.86 -3.77
N TYR A 38 8.50 19.23 -4.75
CA TYR A 38 8.36 18.50 -5.99
C TYR A 38 8.51 19.48 -7.17
N MET A 39 9.68 19.43 -7.82
CA MET A 39 10.08 20.39 -8.84
C MET A 39 9.88 21.83 -8.32
N ASP A 40 8.95 22.59 -8.89
CA ASP A 40 8.73 23.99 -8.55
C ASP A 40 7.69 24.17 -7.42
N ASN A 41 7.05 23.09 -6.95
CA ASN A 41 6.01 23.16 -5.93
C ASN A 41 6.57 22.79 -4.56
N ILE A 42 6.34 23.65 -3.58
CA ILE A 42 6.77 23.45 -2.19
C ILE A 42 5.53 23.24 -1.31
N PHE A 43 5.63 22.27 -0.40
CA PHE A 43 4.67 22.03 0.67
C PHE A 43 5.36 22.24 2.01
N LEU A 44 4.75 23.04 2.87
CA LEU A 44 5.28 23.42 4.17
C LEU A 44 4.19 23.28 5.23
N VAL A 45 4.53 22.65 6.36
CA VAL A 45 3.74 22.71 7.59
C VAL A 45 4.43 23.68 8.54
N TRP A 46 3.70 24.73 8.93
CA TRP A 46 4.22 25.89 9.66
C TRP A 46 3.56 26.01 11.04
N ASP A 47 4.37 26.17 12.09
CA ASP A 47 3.95 26.31 13.50
C ASP A 47 4.07 27.75 14.03
N GLY A 48 4.39 28.71 13.16
CA GLY A 48 4.46 30.13 13.51
C GLY A 48 3.16 30.88 13.22
N THR A 49 3.18 32.20 13.45
CA THR A 49 2.05 33.07 13.06
C THR A 49 2.00 33.28 11.55
N VAL A 50 0.84 33.72 11.07
CA VAL A 50 0.65 34.07 9.64
C VAL A 50 1.60 35.20 9.25
N ASP A 51 1.74 36.24 10.08
CA ASP A 51 2.62 37.37 9.80
C ASP A 51 4.09 36.93 9.68
N GLN A 52 4.53 35.99 10.52
CA GLN A 52 5.88 35.42 10.44
C GLN A 52 6.08 34.65 9.14
N PHE A 53 5.07 33.89 8.70
CA PHE A 53 5.11 33.18 7.43
C PHE A 53 5.18 34.16 6.24
N GLU A 54 4.35 35.20 6.23
CA GLU A 54 4.36 36.21 5.16
C GLU A 54 5.68 36.98 5.12
N MET A 55 6.24 37.33 6.28
CA MET A 55 7.55 37.95 6.39
C MET A 55 8.67 37.04 5.86
N MET A 56 8.59 35.74 6.12
CA MET A 56 9.53 34.77 5.54
C MET A 56 9.42 34.75 4.00
N VAL A 57 8.20 34.68 3.43
CA VAL A 57 8.02 34.68 1.97
C VAL A 57 8.53 35.98 1.34
N GLN A 58 8.28 37.13 1.96
CA GLN A 58 8.82 38.41 1.52
C GLN A 58 10.35 38.44 1.56
N ASN A 59 10.96 37.89 2.63
CA ASN A 59 12.41 37.78 2.75
C ASN A 59 13.00 36.94 1.61
N LEU A 60 12.42 35.75 1.34
CA LEU A 60 12.85 34.87 0.26
C LEU A 60 12.76 35.56 -1.12
N ASN A 61 11.70 36.34 -1.34
CA ASN A 61 11.53 37.15 -2.54
C ASN A 61 12.53 38.30 -2.67
N GLY A 62 13.19 38.71 -1.59
CA GLY A 62 14.29 39.68 -1.60
C GLY A 62 15.66 39.07 -1.88
N VAL A 63 15.83 37.75 -1.71
CA VAL A 63 17.15 37.09 -1.83
C VAL A 63 17.63 37.03 -3.28
N HIS A 64 16.72 36.72 -4.22
CA HIS A 64 17.08 36.52 -5.62
C HIS A 64 16.24 37.41 -6.54
N ASN A 65 16.90 38.04 -7.52
CA ASN A 65 16.23 38.97 -8.42
C ASN A 65 15.20 38.27 -9.31
N THR A 66 15.50 37.05 -9.75
CA THR A 66 14.70 36.34 -10.76
C THR A 66 13.74 35.29 -10.17
N ILE A 67 14.02 34.77 -8.98
CA ILE A 67 13.24 33.69 -8.38
C ILE A 67 12.28 34.29 -7.38
N LYS A 68 10.99 34.10 -7.61
CA LYS A 68 9.91 34.61 -6.76
C LYS A 68 9.01 33.47 -6.34
N PHE A 69 8.62 33.49 -5.07
CA PHE A 69 7.71 32.56 -4.42
C PHE A 69 6.32 33.16 -4.35
N THR A 70 5.34 32.36 -4.72
CA THR A 70 3.91 32.62 -4.49
C THR A 70 3.42 31.61 -3.47
N SER A 71 2.73 32.07 -2.44
CA SER A 71 2.25 31.24 -1.34
C SER A 71 0.74 31.27 -1.22
N VAL A 72 0.14 30.11 -0.93
CA VAL A 72 -1.24 29.96 -0.49
C VAL A 72 -1.20 29.14 0.79
N TRP A 73 -1.93 29.56 1.81
CA TRP A 73 -1.96 28.90 3.12
C TRP A 73 -3.39 28.70 3.61
N SER A 74 -3.57 27.72 4.49
CA SER A 74 -4.86 27.40 5.11
C SER A 74 -4.62 26.70 6.44
N LYS A 75 -5.49 26.93 7.42
CA LYS A 75 -5.39 26.30 8.76
C LYS A 75 -6.00 24.89 8.80
N GLN A 76 -6.94 24.60 7.91
CA GLN A 76 -7.69 23.34 7.94
C GLN A 76 -7.33 22.40 6.80
N GLU A 77 -7.24 22.91 5.57
CA GLU A 77 -7.02 22.08 4.39
C GLU A 77 -6.37 22.84 3.23
N LEU A 78 -5.49 22.16 2.50
CA LEU A 78 -4.81 22.69 1.32
C LEU A 78 -4.68 21.59 0.26
N ALA A 79 -4.75 21.98 -1.02
CA ALA A 79 -4.42 21.12 -2.13
C ALA A 79 -2.93 21.24 -2.47
N PHE A 80 -2.22 20.11 -2.55
CA PHE A 80 -0.85 20.02 -3.03
C PHE A 80 -0.75 18.93 -4.10
N LEU A 81 -0.45 19.34 -5.33
CA LEU A 81 -0.51 18.47 -6.52
C LEU A 81 -1.88 17.78 -6.62
N ASP A 82 -1.89 16.45 -6.58
CA ASP A 82 -3.08 15.62 -6.65
C ASP A 82 -3.59 15.14 -5.28
N VAL A 83 -3.10 15.76 -4.21
CA VAL A 83 -3.39 15.38 -2.83
C VAL A 83 -4.06 16.56 -2.13
N LYS A 84 -5.22 16.31 -1.53
CA LYS A 84 -5.83 17.22 -0.56
C LYS A 84 -5.32 16.82 0.81
N VAL A 85 -4.61 17.73 1.48
CA VAL A 85 -4.10 17.54 2.84
C VAL A 85 -5.00 18.31 3.78
N SER A 86 -5.52 17.65 4.81
CA SER A 86 -6.32 18.27 5.87
C SER A 86 -5.77 17.91 7.24
N ILE A 87 -5.98 18.80 8.21
CA ILE A 87 -5.61 18.55 9.61
C ILE A 87 -6.88 18.09 10.34
N GLU A 88 -6.81 16.89 10.93
CA GLU A 88 -7.89 16.31 11.69
C GLU A 88 -7.35 15.72 12.99
N ASN A 89 -7.85 16.18 14.15
CA ASN A 89 -7.38 15.75 15.47
C ASN A 89 -5.85 15.81 15.61
N ASN A 90 -5.24 16.94 15.21
CA ASN A 90 -3.78 17.15 15.18
C ASN A 90 -2.99 16.14 14.32
N THR A 91 -3.65 15.42 13.42
CA THR A 91 -3.02 14.47 12.49
C THR A 91 -3.29 14.88 11.05
N LEU A 92 -2.31 14.69 10.16
CA LEU A 92 -2.50 14.92 8.74
C LEU A 92 -3.33 13.79 8.12
N SER A 93 -4.44 14.16 7.51
CA SER A 93 -5.33 13.31 6.73
C SER A 93 -5.16 13.67 5.26
N THR A 94 -5.07 12.66 4.39
CA THR A 94 -4.90 12.89 2.95
C THR A 94 -6.04 12.26 2.16
N ALA A 95 -6.48 12.98 1.15
CA ALA A 95 -7.49 12.57 0.19
C ALA A 95 -7.03 12.93 -1.23
N VAL A 96 -7.70 12.40 -2.25
CA VAL A 96 -7.38 12.76 -3.64
C VAL A 96 -7.94 14.15 -3.95
N HIS A 97 -7.12 15.02 -4.53
CA HIS A 97 -7.55 16.30 -5.07
C HIS A 97 -7.69 16.21 -6.59
N TYR A 98 -8.76 16.78 -7.14
CA TYR A 98 -8.96 16.91 -8.58
C TYR A 98 -9.10 18.37 -8.94
N LYS A 99 -8.45 18.75 -10.04
CA LYS A 99 -8.77 20.01 -10.69
C LYS A 99 -10.21 19.96 -11.21
N PRO A 100 -10.94 21.08 -11.29
CA PRO A 100 -12.30 21.12 -11.84
C PRO A 100 -12.42 20.53 -13.25
N THR A 101 -11.33 20.53 -14.02
CA THR A 101 -11.25 19.98 -15.38
C THR A 101 -11.03 18.47 -15.45
N TYR A 102 -10.96 17.77 -14.32
CA TYR A 102 -10.73 16.33 -14.28
C TYR A 102 -11.99 15.54 -14.63
N CYS A 103 -11.97 14.84 -15.76
CA CYS A 103 -13.13 14.06 -16.25
C CYS A 103 -13.05 12.55 -15.98
N ASN A 104 -12.06 12.08 -15.20
CA ASN A 104 -11.83 10.65 -14.91
C ASN A 104 -11.83 9.74 -16.16
N THR A 105 -11.37 10.26 -17.30
CA THR A 105 -11.42 9.55 -18.58
C THR A 105 -10.37 8.44 -18.63
N ILE A 106 -10.79 7.24 -19.00
CA ILE A 106 -9.92 6.09 -19.24
C ILE A 106 -9.82 5.85 -20.75
N LEU A 107 -8.65 5.40 -21.22
CA LEU A 107 -8.44 5.02 -22.61
C LEU A 107 -9.45 3.94 -23.04
N LEU A 108 -10.12 4.18 -24.16
CA LEU A 108 -11.08 3.23 -24.74
C LEU A 108 -10.34 1.99 -25.29
N PRO A 109 -10.89 0.76 -25.14
CA PRO A 109 -10.30 -0.44 -25.73
C PRO A 109 -10.17 -0.40 -27.26
N SER A 110 -10.99 0.43 -27.91
CA SER A 110 -10.92 0.70 -29.35
C SER A 110 -9.75 1.60 -29.76
N SER A 111 -9.07 2.22 -28.80
CA SER A 111 -7.83 2.93 -29.09
C SER A 111 -6.74 1.91 -29.46
N CYS A 112 -5.87 2.25 -30.41
CA CYS A 112 -4.83 1.33 -30.94
C CYS A 112 -3.67 1.07 -29.96
N HIS A 113 -3.93 1.05 -28.64
CA HIS A 113 -2.94 0.78 -27.62
C HIS A 113 -2.80 -0.74 -27.35
N PRO A 114 -1.65 -1.20 -26.88
CA PRO A 114 -1.45 -2.61 -26.54
C PRO A 114 -2.43 -3.10 -25.45
N PRO A 115 -2.94 -4.35 -25.53
CA PRO A 115 -3.90 -4.91 -24.55
C PRO A 115 -3.46 -4.82 -23.08
N GLY A 116 -2.15 -4.87 -22.82
CA GLY A 116 -1.58 -4.74 -21.48
C GLY A 116 -1.87 -3.38 -20.83
N VAL A 117 -1.96 -2.32 -21.63
CA VAL A 117 -2.25 -0.96 -21.14
C VAL A 117 -3.65 -0.91 -20.52
N PHE A 118 -4.66 -1.47 -21.20
CA PHE A 118 -6.03 -1.49 -20.68
C PHE A 118 -6.19 -2.30 -19.40
N LYS A 119 -5.43 -3.40 -19.24
CA LYS A 119 -5.40 -4.17 -17.99
C LYS A 119 -4.67 -3.42 -16.87
N GLY A 120 -3.66 -2.63 -17.21
CA GLY A 120 -2.84 -1.86 -16.28
C GLY A 120 -3.52 -0.61 -15.74
N LEU A 121 -4.26 0.13 -16.58
CA LEU A 121 -4.84 1.43 -16.23
C LEU A 121 -5.75 1.42 -15.00
N PRO A 122 -6.76 0.51 -14.88
CA PRO A 122 -7.59 0.50 -13.68
C PRO A 122 -6.78 0.14 -12.42
N ARG A 123 -5.77 -0.73 -12.56
CA ARG A 123 -4.90 -1.12 -11.45
C ARG A 123 -4.05 0.05 -10.99
N SER A 124 -3.42 0.77 -11.91
CA SER A 124 -2.56 1.91 -11.57
C SER A 124 -3.36 3.05 -10.93
N GLN A 125 -4.55 3.35 -11.47
CA GLN A 125 -5.45 4.36 -10.91
C GLN A 125 -5.89 4.00 -9.48
N LEU A 126 -6.36 2.78 -9.25
CA LEU A 126 -6.76 2.35 -7.90
C LEU A 126 -5.56 2.31 -6.93
N SER A 127 -4.39 1.84 -7.39
CA SER A 127 -3.18 1.79 -6.55
C SER A 127 -2.76 3.18 -6.09
N ARG A 128 -2.86 4.19 -6.98
CA ARG A 128 -2.58 5.57 -6.64
C ARG A 128 -3.54 6.09 -5.58
N VAL A 129 -4.84 5.87 -5.74
CA VAL A 129 -5.87 6.28 -4.77
C VAL A 129 -5.61 5.64 -3.41
N ARG A 130 -5.25 4.35 -3.39
CA ARG A 130 -4.93 3.63 -2.15
C ARG A 130 -3.70 4.18 -1.42
N ARG A 131 -2.70 4.68 -2.16
CA ARG A 131 -1.49 5.30 -1.60
C ARG A 131 -1.74 6.71 -1.09
N ILE A 132 -2.62 7.46 -1.74
CA ILE A 132 -2.93 8.85 -1.38
C ILE A 132 -3.86 8.90 -0.18
N ILE A 133 -4.87 8.04 -0.09
CA ILE A 133 -5.92 8.18 0.92
C ILE A 133 -5.51 7.52 2.25
N SER A 134 -5.52 8.30 3.34
CA SER A 134 -5.23 7.80 4.68
C SER A 134 -6.37 6.96 5.27
N LYS A 135 -7.63 7.37 5.06
CA LYS A 135 -8.79 6.76 5.73
C LYS A 135 -9.51 5.72 4.86
N LYS A 136 -9.83 4.58 5.46
CA LYS A 136 -10.47 3.45 4.76
C LYS A 136 -11.85 3.81 4.17
N ASN A 137 -12.70 4.50 4.93
CA ASN A 137 -14.03 4.92 4.47
C ASN A 137 -13.96 5.87 3.25
N VAL A 138 -13.04 6.83 3.26
CA VAL A 138 -12.82 7.76 2.13
C VAL A 138 -12.29 6.99 0.92
N PHE A 139 -11.42 6.00 1.13
CA PHE A 139 -10.92 5.14 0.06
C PHE A 139 -12.04 4.33 -0.61
N GLU A 140 -12.93 3.75 0.18
CA GLU A 140 -14.07 2.98 -0.33
C GLU A 140 -15.01 3.86 -1.16
N GLN A 141 -15.33 5.06 -0.68
CA GLN A 141 -16.13 6.05 -1.44
C GLN A 141 -15.45 6.47 -2.75
N GLU A 142 -14.14 6.72 -2.73
CA GLU A 142 -13.38 7.13 -3.91
C GLU A 142 -13.17 5.98 -4.92
N ALA A 143 -13.13 4.73 -4.44
CA ALA A 143 -13.11 3.55 -5.29
C ALA A 143 -14.47 3.35 -5.98
N GLU A 144 -15.57 3.56 -5.25
CA GLU A 144 -16.94 3.46 -5.75
C GLU A 144 -17.23 4.51 -6.84
N LYS A 145 -16.89 5.78 -6.59
CA LYS A 145 -17.05 6.88 -7.58
C LYS A 145 -16.39 6.59 -8.92
N ARG A 146 -15.23 5.91 -8.90
CA ARG A 146 -14.48 5.61 -10.12
C ARG A 146 -15.14 4.51 -10.95
N LYS A 147 -16.14 3.83 -10.41
CA LYS A 147 -16.76 2.64 -11.00
C LYS A 147 -15.70 1.63 -11.46
N ILE A 148 -14.53 1.62 -10.80
CA ILE A 148 -13.50 0.60 -11.01
C ILE A 148 -13.93 -0.61 -10.19
N TYR A 149 -15.02 -1.21 -10.65
CA TYR A 149 -15.38 -2.57 -10.30
C TYR A 149 -14.61 -3.46 -11.27
N ARG A 150 -13.82 -4.39 -10.75
CA ARG A 150 -13.22 -5.42 -11.63
C ARG A 150 -14.20 -6.57 -11.76
N ILE A 151 -14.34 -7.00 -13.01
CA ILE A 151 -15.33 -7.92 -13.58
C ILE A 151 -15.29 -9.33 -12.93
N ASP A 152 -14.24 -9.64 -12.15
CA ASP A 152 -13.89 -11.02 -11.83
C ASP A 152 -14.00 -11.40 -10.34
N GLY A 153 -14.50 -10.50 -9.47
CA GLY A 153 -14.81 -10.84 -8.07
C GLY A 153 -13.61 -11.26 -7.19
N GLU A 154 -12.38 -10.95 -7.58
CA GLU A 154 -11.16 -11.20 -6.79
C GLU A 154 -10.30 -9.93 -6.72
N GLY A 155 -10.31 -9.26 -5.57
CA GLY A 155 -9.54 -8.02 -5.34
C GLY A 155 -9.56 -7.57 -3.87
N LEU A 156 -8.64 -6.65 -3.53
CA LEU A 156 -8.23 -6.26 -2.17
C LEU A 156 -9.34 -5.73 -1.22
N LEU A 157 -10.56 -5.53 -1.73
CA LEU A 157 -11.75 -5.12 -0.96
C LEU A 157 -12.98 -6.02 -1.20
N ALA A 158 -12.88 -7.05 -2.05
CA ALA A 158 -13.93 -8.06 -2.11
C ALA A 158 -13.93 -8.83 -0.79
N PRO A 159 -15.10 -9.21 -0.23
CA PRO A 159 -15.13 -10.20 0.84
C PRO A 159 -14.35 -11.40 0.33
N LEU A 160 -13.32 -11.79 1.09
CA LEU A 160 -12.43 -12.86 0.69
C LEU A 160 -13.29 -14.08 0.39
N LYS A 161 -13.12 -14.67 -0.80
CA LYS A 161 -13.81 -15.92 -1.13
C LYS A 161 -13.47 -16.93 -0.05
N ASN A 162 -14.49 -17.65 0.39
CA ASN A 162 -14.33 -18.75 1.31
C ASN A 162 -13.54 -19.88 0.65
N GLY A 163 -12.72 -20.57 1.42
CA GLY A 163 -11.88 -21.67 0.97
C GLY A 163 -10.39 -21.48 1.21
N THR A 164 -9.62 -22.36 0.60
CA THR A 164 -8.16 -22.41 0.68
C THR A 164 -7.53 -21.84 -0.59
N PHE A 165 -6.60 -20.89 -0.40
CA PHE A 165 -5.97 -20.15 -1.48
C PHE A 165 -4.45 -20.16 -1.35
N ARG A 166 -3.77 -19.93 -2.48
CA ARG A 166 -2.31 -19.76 -2.49
C ARG A 166 -1.95 -18.42 -1.86
N CYS A 167 -0.88 -18.43 -1.07
CA CYS A 167 -0.35 -17.21 -0.44
C CYS A 167 0.45 -16.31 -1.42
N GLY A 168 0.68 -16.78 -2.66
CA GLY A 168 1.64 -16.23 -3.62
C GLY A 168 2.72 -17.27 -3.97
N GLU A 169 3.96 -16.83 -4.18
CA GLU A 169 5.13 -17.65 -4.56
C GLU A 169 5.78 -18.41 -3.37
N CYS A 170 5.00 -18.81 -2.37
CA CYS A 170 5.54 -19.62 -1.28
C CYS A 170 5.80 -21.07 -1.73
N ALA A 171 6.87 -21.69 -1.21
CA ALA A 171 7.24 -23.09 -1.52
C ALA A 171 6.11 -24.10 -1.24
N TRP A 172 5.19 -23.78 -0.34
CA TRP A 172 4.05 -24.62 0.03
C TRP A 172 2.82 -24.41 -0.88
N SER A 173 2.80 -23.38 -1.73
CA SER A 173 1.64 -22.98 -2.52
C SER A 173 1.16 -24.06 -3.51
N ASN A 174 2.07 -24.91 -3.99
CA ASN A 174 1.76 -25.98 -4.94
C ASN A 174 1.13 -27.22 -4.28
N GLY A 175 1.32 -27.41 -2.96
CA GLY A 175 0.79 -28.55 -2.22
C GLY A 175 -0.58 -28.31 -1.56
N ILE A 176 -1.16 -27.13 -1.71
CA ILE A 176 -2.45 -26.78 -1.10
C ILE A 176 -3.59 -27.30 -1.98
N MET A 177 -4.46 -28.12 -1.39
CA MET A 177 -5.79 -28.41 -1.96
C MET A 177 -6.60 -27.12 -1.93
N LYS A 178 -6.98 -26.59 -3.10
CA LYS A 178 -7.73 -25.34 -3.25
C LYS A 178 -9.21 -25.61 -3.35
N GLY A 179 -10.02 -24.70 -2.84
CA GLY A 179 -11.47 -24.74 -2.94
C GLY A 179 -12.14 -24.38 -1.62
N ASP A 180 -13.46 -24.25 -1.66
CA ASP A 180 -14.32 -23.92 -0.54
C ASP A 180 -14.95 -25.16 0.12
N ILE A 181 -14.64 -26.36 -0.40
CA ILE A 181 -15.14 -27.64 0.10
C ILE A 181 -13.96 -28.60 0.29
N THR A 182 -13.95 -29.30 1.43
CA THR A 182 -13.06 -30.45 1.68
C THR A 182 -13.88 -31.66 2.07
N ALA A 183 -13.41 -32.88 1.80
CA ALA A 183 -14.11 -34.10 2.18
C ALA A 183 -13.73 -34.58 3.59
N HIS A 184 -14.69 -35.13 4.33
CA HIS A 184 -14.42 -35.80 5.61
C HIS A 184 -13.51 -37.01 5.41
N HIS A 185 -12.43 -37.11 6.20
CA HIS A 185 -11.36 -38.09 6.02
C HIS A 185 -11.82 -39.56 6.01
N SER A 186 -12.86 -39.92 6.78
CA SER A 186 -13.34 -41.31 6.89
C SER A 186 -14.72 -41.58 6.28
N LYS A 187 -15.51 -40.54 6.00
CA LYS A 187 -16.93 -40.67 5.57
C LYS A 187 -17.23 -40.01 4.24
N GLY A 188 -16.28 -39.27 3.67
CA GLY A 188 -16.38 -38.69 2.31
C GLY A 188 -17.37 -37.54 2.13
N PHE A 189 -18.22 -37.22 3.12
CA PHE A 189 -19.19 -36.13 2.99
C PHE A 189 -18.49 -34.75 2.86
N PRO A 190 -19.07 -33.81 2.10
CA PRO A 190 -18.48 -32.49 1.88
C PRO A 190 -18.58 -31.61 3.14
N ILE A 191 -17.48 -30.97 3.49
CA ILE A 191 -17.33 -29.99 4.56
C ILE A 191 -17.04 -28.64 3.91
N LYS A 192 -17.95 -27.68 4.09
CA LYS A 192 -17.79 -26.32 3.58
C LYS A 192 -16.87 -25.52 4.49
N LEU A 193 -15.90 -24.83 3.90
CA LEU A 193 -14.97 -23.96 4.60
C LEU A 193 -15.57 -22.56 4.73
N ASN A 194 -15.83 -22.11 5.94
CA ASN A 194 -16.44 -20.79 6.21
C ASN A 194 -15.37 -19.76 6.59
N GLY A 195 -14.49 -19.46 5.64
CA GLY A 195 -13.45 -18.44 5.81
C GLY A 195 -12.40 -18.51 4.72
N HIS A 196 -11.51 -17.52 4.68
CA HIS A 196 -10.41 -17.45 3.73
C HIS A 196 -9.11 -17.93 4.36
N PHE A 197 -8.56 -19.01 3.83
CA PHE A 197 -7.39 -19.67 4.42
C PHE A 197 -6.22 -19.69 3.45
N THR A 198 -5.04 -19.33 3.94
CA THR A 198 -3.76 -19.43 3.21
C THR A 198 -2.71 -20.06 4.11
N CYS A 199 -1.48 -20.27 3.63
CA CYS A 199 -0.41 -20.78 4.50
C CYS A 199 -0.02 -19.81 5.64
N ASN A 200 -0.50 -18.56 5.61
CA ASN A 200 -0.27 -17.59 6.66
C ASN A 200 -1.37 -17.60 7.73
N SER A 201 -2.46 -18.35 7.54
CA SER A 201 -3.54 -18.46 8.52
C SER A 201 -3.04 -19.07 9.83
N THR A 202 -3.51 -18.52 10.95
CA THR A 202 -3.17 -18.89 12.33
C THR A 202 -4.43 -19.29 13.08
N GLY A 203 -4.31 -20.09 14.14
CA GLY A 203 -5.46 -20.47 14.97
C GLY A 203 -6.45 -21.38 14.22
N VAL A 204 -5.94 -22.27 13.39
CA VAL A 204 -6.74 -23.11 12.48
C VAL A 204 -6.53 -24.59 12.75
N ILE A 205 -7.56 -25.37 12.41
CA ILE A 205 -7.48 -26.82 12.24
C ILE A 205 -7.10 -27.09 10.78
N TYR A 206 -6.12 -27.97 10.55
CA TYR A 206 -5.62 -28.30 9.23
C TYR A 206 -5.54 -29.81 9.02
N MET A 207 -5.52 -30.19 7.75
CA MET A 207 -5.48 -31.57 7.29
C MET A 207 -4.35 -31.77 6.29
N ILE A 208 -3.55 -32.81 6.48
CA ILE A 208 -2.48 -33.24 5.56
C ILE A 208 -2.89 -34.58 4.97
N LYS A 209 -2.87 -34.70 3.64
CA LYS A 209 -3.11 -35.96 2.94
C LYS A 209 -1.82 -36.51 2.37
N CYS A 210 -1.50 -37.75 2.73
CA CYS A 210 -0.44 -38.54 2.12
C CYS A 210 -0.86 -38.98 0.71
N PRO A 211 0.07 -39.07 -0.27
CA PRO A 211 -0.20 -39.74 -1.55
C PRO A 211 -0.72 -41.18 -1.39
N CYS A 212 -0.36 -41.84 -0.29
CA CYS A 212 -0.82 -43.16 0.11
C CYS A 212 -2.28 -43.22 0.61
N GLY A 213 -2.99 -42.09 0.67
CA GLY A 213 -4.39 -42.01 1.11
C GLY A 213 -4.59 -41.77 2.61
N LEU A 214 -3.55 -41.95 3.43
CA LEU A 214 -3.61 -41.63 4.86
C LEU A 214 -3.77 -40.12 5.09
N THR A 215 -4.54 -39.77 6.12
CA THR A 215 -4.86 -38.38 6.44
C THR A 215 -4.51 -38.07 7.89
N TYR A 216 -3.82 -36.96 8.12
CA TYR A 216 -3.52 -36.41 9.44
C TYR A 216 -4.31 -35.12 9.66
N VAL A 217 -4.93 -34.98 10.84
CA VAL A 217 -5.64 -33.76 11.25
C VAL A 217 -4.95 -33.19 12.49
N GLY A 218 -4.65 -31.90 12.48
CA GLY A 218 -4.01 -31.22 13.60
C GLY A 218 -4.53 -29.79 13.77
N GLN A 219 -4.21 -29.19 14.91
CA GLN A 219 -4.49 -27.78 15.19
C GLN A 219 -3.19 -27.00 15.38
N THR A 220 -3.23 -25.69 15.16
CA THR A 220 -2.08 -24.81 15.45
C THR A 220 -2.51 -23.39 15.76
N SER A 221 -1.86 -22.78 16.76
CA SER A 221 -1.93 -21.34 17.04
C SER A 221 -0.95 -20.53 16.19
N ARG A 222 0.10 -21.17 15.66
CA ARG A 222 1.09 -20.58 14.75
C ARG A 222 0.54 -20.56 13.32
N SER A 223 1.27 -19.94 12.40
CA SER A 223 0.87 -19.99 10.99
C SER A 223 1.04 -21.41 10.42
N ILE A 224 0.17 -21.81 9.50
CA ILE A 224 0.25 -23.13 8.83
C ILE A 224 1.62 -23.38 8.23
N LYS A 225 2.22 -22.39 7.58
CA LYS A 225 3.57 -22.49 7.00
C LYS A 225 4.60 -22.90 8.04
N THR A 226 4.57 -22.28 9.21
CA THR A 226 5.51 -22.58 10.31
C THR A 226 5.27 -24.00 10.81
N ARG A 227 4.01 -24.39 11.04
CA ARG A 227 3.67 -25.74 11.51
C ARG A 227 4.08 -26.85 10.53
N LEU A 228 3.92 -26.62 9.22
CA LEU A 228 4.33 -27.56 8.19
C LEU A 228 5.86 -27.69 8.10
N ASN A 229 6.60 -26.60 8.28
CA ASN A 229 8.07 -26.64 8.36
C ASN A 229 8.55 -27.46 9.58
N GLU A 230 7.89 -27.31 10.73
CA GLU A 230 8.19 -28.10 11.93
C GLU A 230 7.99 -29.60 11.66
N HIS A 231 6.83 -29.99 11.13
CA HIS A 231 6.57 -31.39 10.74
C HIS A 231 7.62 -31.93 9.77
N LYS A 232 7.96 -31.15 8.74
CA LYS A 232 9.00 -31.53 7.77
C LYS A 232 10.36 -31.71 8.45
N SER A 233 10.70 -30.85 9.41
CA SER A 233 11.93 -30.97 10.17
C SER A 233 11.92 -32.18 11.10
N SER A 234 10.80 -32.47 11.77
CA SER A 234 10.64 -33.66 12.61
C SER A 234 10.79 -34.95 11.81
N ILE A 235 10.24 -35.00 10.59
CA ILE A 235 10.41 -36.15 9.69
C ILE A 235 11.88 -36.30 9.26
N ARG A 236 12.53 -35.21 8.86
CA ARG A 236 13.94 -35.23 8.42
C ARG A 236 14.89 -35.65 9.54
N ASN A 237 14.59 -35.22 10.76
CA ASN A 237 15.41 -35.50 11.94
C ASN A 237 14.90 -36.70 12.72
N TYR A 238 13.98 -37.48 12.15
CA TYR A 238 13.47 -38.69 12.80
C TYR A 238 14.58 -39.72 12.86
N THR A 239 15.12 -39.93 14.06
CA THR A 239 15.91 -41.11 14.39
C THR A 239 14.95 -42.16 14.95
N PRO A 240 14.84 -43.35 14.34
CA PRO A 240 14.12 -44.45 14.97
C PRO A 240 14.78 -44.69 16.33
N ASP A 241 13.99 -44.69 17.41
CA ASP A 241 14.51 -45.07 18.72
C ASP A 241 15.14 -46.46 18.60
N LYS A 242 16.42 -46.58 19.01
CA LYS A 242 16.97 -47.88 19.38
C LYS A 242 16.08 -48.37 20.51
N GLU A 243 15.33 -49.43 20.26
CA GLU A 243 14.58 -50.14 21.27
C GLU A 243 15.47 -50.28 22.52
N LYS A 244 14.96 -49.77 23.65
CA LYS A 244 15.47 -50.17 24.95
C LYS A 244 15.24 -51.67 25.06
N GLN A 245 16.26 -52.45 24.69
CA GLN A 245 16.49 -53.75 25.28
C GLN A 245 16.83 -53.52 26.75
N GLU A 246 15.79 -53.48 27.59
CA GLU A 246 15.92 -53.74 29.01
C GLU A 246 15.17 -55.05 29.27
N ILE A 247 15.99 -56.12 29.33
CA ILE A 247 15.88 -57.43 30.02
C ILE A 247 14.47 -58.05 30.12
#